data_AF-A0AAD8Y6V3-F1
#
_entry.id   AF-A0AAD8Y6V3-F1
#
_cell.length_a   1.000
_cell.length_b   1.000
_cell.length_c   1.000
_cell.angle_alpha   90.00
_cell.angle_beta   90.00
_cell.angle_gamma   90.00
#
_symmetry.space_group_name_H-M   'P 1'
#
loop_
_entity.id
_entity.type
_entity.pdbx_description
1 polymer ?
#
loop_
_entity_poly.entity_id
_entity_poly.type
_entity_poly.pdbx_seq_one_letter_code
_entity_poly.pdbx_strand_id
1 'polypeptide(L)'
;MMATTTTIPPPWEQKLQQAQEVNVQNIFIYRGGRAPRHVTHVIIDKSIKIIPFRAFCCCEDLRYVKMHNGIEGIGKEAFMNCISLRGIDVTNVRVVGEMAFSRCCNLMALDNSERLEKIGVQAFLDCSSLGHVNLPSVRVIEASGFAGCTNMMCAILGRHIEAIEISAFYYCTSLRRLRFELGDNGISFASDAFDCCRQLTSIELVGNIHQSISSLGLEEWQDDMNQEIDRINHLLPNIHDSQKTTELSQWVDIVQSKIECYKLMENTSLLELALWKATKLVMGEGGSVWERQTCRMGCGAAVVIPNVLAFINSTDL
;
A
#
# COMPACT_ATOMS: atom_id res chain seq x y z
N MET A 1 15.64 -24.31 36.71
CA MET A 1 15.17 -24.98 35.48
C MET A 1 14.69 -23.89 34.54
N MET A 2 15.47 -23.57 33.50
CA MET A 2 15.09 -22.54 32.52
C MET A 2 13.96 -23.09 31.65
N ALA A 3 12.84 -22.36 31.60
CA ALA A 3 11.74 -22.65 30.70
C ALA A 3 12.22 -22.40 29.27
N THR A 4 12.47 -23.47 28.52
CA THR A 4 12.67 -23.41 27.08
C THR A 4 11.36 -23.02 26.44
N THR A 5 11.23 -21.76 26.04
CA THR A 5 10.15 -21.28 25.18
C THR A 5 10.24 -22.03 23.85
N THR A 6 9.41 -23.05 23.68
CA THR A 6 9.18 -23.71 22.39
C THR A 6 8.52 -22.72 21.45
N THR A 7 9.34 -22.05 20.63
CA THR A 7 8.90 -21.25 19.49
C THR A 7 8.21 -22.18 18.49
N ILE A 8 6.92 -21.99 18.30
CA ILE A 8 6.13 -22.71 17.29
C ILE A 8 6.71 -22.32 15.92
N PRO A 9 7.21 -23.27 15.11
CA PRO A 9 7.78 -22.97 13.80
C PRO A 9 6.71 -22.35 12.89
N PRO A 10 7.06 -21.36 12.05
CA PRO A 10 6.10 -20.64 11.21
C PRO A 10 5.28 -21.58 10.30
N PRO A 11 4.07 -21.18 9.86
CA PRO A 11 3.11 -22.06 9.18
C PRO A 11 3.63 -22.75 7.92
N TRP A 12 4.62 -22.20 7.22
CA TRP A 12 5.26 -22.86 6.07
C TRP A 12 6.27 -23.94 6.47
N GLU A 13 6.92 -23.80 7.63
CA GLU A 13 7.86 -24.78 8.17
C GLU A 13 7.11 -26.00 8.73
N GLN A 14 5.90 -25.79 9.26
CA GLN A 14 4.96 -26.87 9.56
C GLN A 14 4.48 -27.59 8.30
N LYS A 15 4.21 -26.84 7.21
CA LYS A 15 3.89 -27.41 5.90
C LYS A 15 5.08 -28.13 5.25
N LEU A 16 6.32 -27.76 5.58
CA LEU A 16 7.54 -28.48 5.17
C LEU A 16 7.78 -29.74 5.99
N GLN A 17 7.48 -29.75 7.28
CA GLN A 17 7.54 -30.98 8.09
C GLN A 17 6.52 -32.02 7.62
N GLN A 18 5.40 -31.57 7.05
CA GLN A 18 4.41 -32.43 6.37
C GLN A 18 4.79 -32.78 4.92
N ALA A 19 5.65 -32.00 4.27
CA ALA A 19 6.20 -32.29 2.95
C ALA A 19 7.56 -32.99 3.11
N GLN A 20 7.54 -34.32 3.19
CA GLN A 20 8.74 -35.15 3.13
C GLN A 20 9.71 -34.68 2.02
N GLU A 21 11.01 -34.69 2.36
CA GLU A 21 12.19 -34.51 1.49
C GLU A 21 12.88 -33.13 1.49
N VAL A 22 13.44 -32.71 2.63
CA VAL A 22 14.77 -32.06 2.57
C VAL A 22 15.80 -33.18 2.44
N ASN A 23 16.10 -33.60 1.21
CA ASN A 23 17.25 -34.46 0.97
C ASN A 23 18.51 -33.63 1.24
N VAL A 24 19.13 -33.89 2.40
CA VAL A 24 20.28 -33.14 2.94
C VAL A 24 21.49 -33.15 1.99
N GLN A 25 21.52 -34.05 1.00
CA GLN A 25 22.59 -34.12 0.00
C GLN A 25 22.58 -33.00 -1.06
N ASN A 26 21.49 -32.23 -1.22
CA ASN A 26 21.35 -31.19 -2.25
C ASN A 26 21.32 -29.75 -1.71
N ILE A 27 21.91 -29.51 -0.53
CA ILE A 27 21.98 -28.17 0.06
C ILE A 27 23.17 -27.39 -0.53
N PHE A 28 22.90 -26.24 -1.14
CA PHE A 28 23.92 -25.33 -1.62
C PHE A 28 24.23 -24.26 -0.56
N ILE A 29 25.50 -24.14 -0.15
CA ILE A 29 25.94 -23.08 0.77
C ILE A 29 26.35 -21.86 -0.07
N TYR A 30 25.56 -20.79 0.01
CA TYR A 30 25.79 -19.55 -0.73
C TYR A 30 26.80 -18.67 0.01
N ARG A 31 27.95 -18.40 -0.63
CA ARG A 31 29.05 -17.57 -0.09
C ARG A 31 29.29 -16.29 -0.90
N GLY A 32 28.40 -15.94 -1.83
CA GLY A 32 28.51 -14.75 -2.67
C GLY A 32 28.45 -15.05 -4.18
N GLY A 33 28.40 -14.00 -4.98
CA GLY A 33 28.29 -14.09 -6.45
C GLY A 33 26.92 -14.57 -6.91
N ARG A 34 26.88 -15.26 -8.06
CA ARG A 34 25.66 -15.84 -8.62
C ARG A 34 25.61 -17.35 -8.34
N ALA A 35 24.49 -17.81 -7.78
CA ALA A 35 24.24 -19.22 -7.54
C ALA A 35 24.01 -20.00 -8.85
N PRO A 36 24.29 -21.31 -8.87
CA PRO A 36 23.91 -22.17 -9.98
C PRO A 36 22.38 -22.21 -10.17
N ARG A 37 21.89 -22.26 -11.42
CA ARG A 37 20.44 -22.17 -11.70
C ARG A 37 19.60 -23.34 -11.19
N HIS A 38 20.22 -24.51 -10.97
CA HIS A 38 19.55 -25.75 -10.57
C HIS A 38 19.49 -25.94 -9.04
N VAL A 39 19.84 -24.91 -8.25
CA VAL A 39 19.77 -25.00 -6.79
C VAL A 39 18.31 -25.09 -6.34
N THR A 40 18.03 -26.02 -5.43
CA THR A 40 16.69 -26.21 -4.86
C THR A 40 16.59 -25.75 -3.42
N HIS A 41 17.67 -25.95 -2.64
CA HIS A 41 17.77 -25.62 -1.23
C HIS A 41 19.07 -24.86 -0.98
N VAL A 42 18.97 -23.68 -0.39
CA VAL A 42 20.12 -22.80 -0.15
C VAL A 42 20.24 -22.50 1.34
N ILE A 43 21.46 -22.49 1.85
CA ILE A 43 21.81 -21.88 3.13
C ILE A 43 22.71 -20.68 2.85
N ILE A 44 22.31 -19.50 3.33
CA ILE A 44 23.12 -18.29 3.23
C ILE A 44 24.24 -18.34 4.28
N ASP A 45 25.49 -18.17 3.85
CA ASP A 45 26.64 -18.13 4.73
C ASP A 45 26.58 -16.91 5.67
N LYS A 46 27.01 -17.08 6.93
CA LYS A 46 26.92 -16.06 7.99
C LYS A 46 27.68 -14.76 7.67
N SER A 47 28.63 -14.79 6.73
CA SER A 47 29.37 -13.61 6.29
C SER A 47 28.56 -12.66 5.41
N ILE A 48 27.44 -13.13 4.83
CA ILE A 48 26.61 -12.33 3.95
C ILE A 48 25.70 -11.43 4.80
N LYS A 49 25.76 -10.12 4.58
CA LYS A 49 24.82 -9.16 5.18
C LYS A 49 23.72 -8.71 4.22
N ILE A 50 24.04 -8.67 2.94
CA ILE A 50 23.13 -8.26 1.87
C ILE A 50 23.20 -9.32 0.79
N ILE A 51 22.05 -9.83 0.37
CA ILE A 51 21.99 -10.72 -0.79
C ILE A 51 22.22 -9.85 -2.04
N PRO A 52 23.30 -10.05 -2.80
CA PRO A 52 23.71 -9.10 -3.82
C PRO A 52 22.85 -9.18 -5.09
N PHE A 53 23.10 -8.24 -6.01
CA PHE A 53 22.45 -8.18 -7.32
C PHE A 53 22.47 -9.53 -8.03
N ARG A 54 21.29 -10.01 -8.44
CA ARG A 54 21.09 -11.26 -9.19
C ARG A 54 21.63 -12.54 -8.53
N ALA A 55 21.82 -12.57 -7.21
CA ALA A 55 22.39 -13.73 -6.50
C ALA A 55 21.74 -15.07 -6.89
N PHE A 56 20.42 -15.12 -7.00
CA PHE A 56 19.60 -16.28 -7.35
C PHE A 56 18.69 -16.03 -8.56
N CYS A 57 18.97 -15.01 -9.37
CA CYS A 57 18.15 -14.67 -10.54
C CYS A 57 18.05 -15.87 -11.52
N CYS A 58 16.81 -16.23 -11.86
CA CYS A 58 16.43 -17.39 -12.66
C CYS A 58 16.80 -18.76 -12.05
N CYS A 59 16.87 -18.87 -10.72
CA CYS A 59 16.92 -20.18 -10.05
C CYS A 59 15.49 -20.71 -9.92
N GLU A 60 14.92 -21.16 -11.05
CA GLU A 60 13.50 -21.54 -11.16
C GLU A 60 13.11 -22.72 -10.25
N ASP A 61 14.08 -23.60 -9.94
CA ASP A 61 13.91 -24.75 -9.05
C ASP A 61 14.12 -24.43 -7.56
N LEU A 62 14.51 -23.20 -7.22
CA LEU A 62 14.79 -22.79 -5.84
C LEU A 62 13.49 -22.78 -5.02
N ARG A 63 13.40 -23.71 -4.07
CA ARG A 63 12.23 -23.88 -3.20
C ARG A 63 12.43 -23.29 -1.82
N TYR A 64 13.65 -23.34 -1.31
CA TYR A 64 13.96 -22.99 0.07
C TYR A 64 15.27 -22.23 0.21
N VAL A 65 15.22 -21.15 1.00
CA VAL A 65 16.38 -20.33 1.35
C VAL A 65 16.41 -20.16 2.87
N LYS A 66 17.42 -20.74 3.51
CA LYS A 66 17.68 -20.52 4.93
C LYS A 66 18.54 -19.27 5.10
N MET A 67 17.90 -18.21 5.59
CA MET A 67 18.56 -16.96 5.98
C MET A 67 19.05 -17.05 7.43
N HIS A 68 20.05 -16.24 7.78
CA HIS A 68 20.46 -16.03 9.17
C HIS A 68 20.08 -14.60 9.60
N ASN A 69 20.08 -14.34 10.90
CA ASN A 69 19.63 -13.07 11.49
C ASN A 69 20.51 -11.85 11.14
N GLY A 70 21.59 -12.03 10.38
CA GLY A 70 22.49 -10.96 9.98
C GLY A 70 22.19 -10.40 8.59
N ILE A 71 21.16 -10.89 7.90
CA ILE A 71 20.78 -10.37 6.58
C ILE A 71 19.92 -9.11 6.77
N GLU A 72 20.46 -7.98 6.34
CA GLU A 72 19.89 -6.65 6.48
C GLU A 72 19.19 -6.17 5.20
N GLY A 73 19.51 -6.77 4.04
CA GLY A 73 19.00 -6.31 2.75
C GLY A 73 18.99 -7.38 1.66
N ILE A 74 18.09 -7.21 0.69
CA ILE A 74 17.99 -8.03 -0.51
C ILE A 74 18.15 -7.12 -1.72
N GLY A 75 19.19 -7.36 -2.51
CA GLY A 75 19.57 -6.52 -3.64
C GLY A 75 18.67 -6.66 -4.85
N LYS A 76 18.93 -5.80 -5.85
CA LYS A 76 18.21 -5.76 -7.12
C LYS A 76 18.20 -7.14 -7.79
N GLU A 77 17.03 -7.57 -8.25
CA GLU A 77 16.82 -8.85 -8.97
C GLU A 77 17.34 -10.10 -8.24
N ALA A 78 17.58 -10.04 -6.92
CA ALA A 78 18.26 -11.11 -6.18
C ALA A 78 17.60 -12.49 -6.34
N PHE A 79 16.27 -12.55 -6.37
CA PHE A 79 15.46 -13.75 -6.54
C PHE A 79 14.50 -13.64 -7.74
N MET A 80 14.75 -12.74 -8.68
CA MET A 80 13.89 -12.59 -9.87
C MET A 80 13.72 -13.94 -10.60
N ASN A 81 12.49 -14.28 -11.00
CA ASN A 81 12.13 -15.55 -11.63
C ASN A 81 12.46 -16.82 -10.78
N CYS A 82 12.49 -16.74 -9.44
CA CYS A 82 12.52 -17.93 -8.59
C CYS A 82 11.11 -18.53 -8.45
N ILE A 83 10.59 -19.10 -9.54
CA ILE A 83 9.18 -19.51 -9.65
C ILE A 83 8.77 -20.57 -8.63
N SER A 84 9.68 -21.40 -8.13
CA SER A 84 9.40 -22.45 -7.13
C SER A 84 9.50 -21.98 -5.68
N LEU A 85 9.94 -20.74 -5.42
CA LEU A 85 10.14 -20.23 -4.07
C LEU A 85 8.78 -20.00 -3.41
N ARG A 86 8.54 -20.63 -2.25
CA ARG A 86 7.23 -20.59 -1.58
C ARG A 86 7.13 -19.61 -0.42
N GLY A 87 8.26 -19.31 0.21
CA GLY A 87 8.34 -18.44 1.37
C GLY A 87 9.76 -17.92 1.54
N ILE A 88 9.89 -16.78 2.20
CA ILE A 88 11.17 -16.18 2.54
C ILE A 88 11.05 -15.51 3.91
N ASP A 89 12.00 -15.80 4.79
CA ASP A 89 12.09 -15.17 6.11
C ASP A 89 12.81 -13.83 5.99
N VAL A 90 12.11 -12.74 6.27
CA VAL A 90 12.62 -11.36 6.18
C VAL A 90 12.77 -10.70 7.55
N THR A 91 12.88 -11.47 8.64
CA THR A 91 12.96 -10.99 10.05
C THR A 91 13.81 -9.73 10.25
N ASN A 92 15.01 -9.67 9.64
CA ASN A 92 15.96 -8.57 9.83
C ASN A 92 16.19 -7.72 8.57
N VAL A 93 15.47 -8.03 7.49
CA VAL A 93 15.62 -7.32 6.22
C VAL A 93 14.92 -5.96 6.34
N ARG A 94 15.66 -4.88 6.09
CA ARG A 94 15.12 -3.51 6.08
C ARG A 94 14.74 -3.05 4.69
N VAL A 95 15.42 -3.54 3.67
CA VAL A 95 15.23 -3.12 2.27
C VAL A 95 15.16 -4.33 1.35
N VAL A 96 14.10 -4.36 0.54
CA VAL A 96 13.99 -5.24 -0.63
C VAL A 96 14.16 -4.38 -1.88
N GLY A 97 15.18 -4.68 -2.67
CA GLY A 97 15.57 -3.89 -3.85
C GLY A 97 14.64 -4.08 -5.05
N GLU A 98 14.93 -3.30 -6.09
CA GLU A 98 14.21 -3.33 -7.38
C GLU A 98 14.13 -4.75 -7.95
N MET A 99 12.92 -5.18 -8.34
CA MET A 99 12.64 -6.50 -8.92
C MET A 99 13.16 -7.69 -8.09
N ALA A 100 13.47 -7.52 -6.80
CA ALA A 100 14.16 -8.55 -6.01
C ALA A 100 13.45 -9.91 -6.01
N PHE A 101 12.12 -9.93 -5.98
CA PHE A 101 11.28 -11.13 -6.05
C PHE A 101 10.34 -11.11 -7.26
N SER A 102 10.60 -10.28 -8.26
CA SER A 102 9.75 -10.19 -9.46
C SER A 102 9.57 -11.60 -10.08
N ARG A 103 8.32 -11.95 -10.36
CA ARG A 103 7.87 -13.23 -10.92
C ARG A 103 8.20 -14.46 -10.06
N CYS A 104 8.30 -14.30 -8.74
CA CYS A 104 8.25 -15.43 -7.80
C CYS A 104 6.81 -15.93 -7.66
N CYS A 105 6.26 -16.54 -8.72
CA CYS A 105 4.84 -16.83 -8.85
C CYS A 105 4.25 -17.72 -7.74
N ASN A 106 5.06 -18.58 -7.10
CA ASN A 106 4.62 -19.45 -6.00
C ASN A 106 4.92 -18.88 -4.60
N LEU A 107 5.46 -17.66 -4.49
CA LEU A 107 5.75 -17.03 -3.20
C LEU A 107 4.43 -16.72 -2.50
N MET A 108 4.14 -17.40 -1.39
CA MET A 108 2.84 -17.31 -0.72
C MET A 108 2.80 -16.26 0.39
N ALA A 109 3.94 -15.99 1.04
CA ALA A 109 4.04 -15.12 2.19
C ALA A 109 5.45 -14.53 2.35
N LEU A 110 5.50 -13.38 3.02
CA LEU A 110 6.71 -12.78 3.59
C LEU A 110 6.64 -12.90 5.11
N ASP A 111 7.46 -13.77 5.69
CA ASP A 111 7.41 -14.02 7.12
C ASP A 111 8.26 -13.01 7.89
N ASN A 112 7.78 -12.62 9.08
CA ASN A 112 8.50 -11.74 10.02
C ASN A 112 8.93 -10.39 9.39
N SER A 113 8.09 -9.79 8.55
CA SER A 113 8.38 -8.54 7.85
C SER A 113 8.25 -7.27 8.71
N GLU A 114 8.37 -7.41 10.03
CA GLU A 114 8.21 -6.33 11.01
C GLU A 114 9.23 -5.20 10.87
N ARG A 115 10.42 -5.50 10.35
CA ARG A 115 11.52 -4.52 10.18
C ARG A 115 11.65 -4.00 8.75
N LEU A 116 10.79 -4.46 7.84
CA LEU A 116 10.88 -4.12 6.43
C LEU A 116 10.39 -2.69 6.22
N GLU A 117 11.32 -1.79 5.87
CA GLU A 117 11.09 -0.34 5.77
C GLU A 117 10.84 0.11 4.33
N LYS A 118 11.45 -0.57 3.36
CA LYS A 118 11.36 -0.18 1.95
C LYS A 118 11.12 -1.37 1.02
N ILE A 119 10.09 -1.23 0.19
CA ILE A 119 9.79 -2.12 -0.93
C ILE A 119 10.19 -1.40 -2.22
N GLY A 120 11.18 -1.94 -2.92
CA GLY A 120 11.71 -1.33 -4.14
C GLY A 120 10.78 -1.44 -5.36
N VAL A 121 11.11 -0.69 -6.41
CA VAL A 121 10.39 -0.72 -7.70
C VAL A 121 10.20 -2.16 -8.18
N GLN A 122 8.96 -2.57 -8.45
CA GLN A 122 8.62 -3.90 -8.94
C GLN A 122 9.13 -5.08 -8.06
N ALA A 123 9.45 -4.84 -6.79
CA ALA A 123 10.07 -5.82 -5.90
C ALA A 123 9.31 -7.17 -5.85
N PHE A 124 7.99 -7.14 -5.86
CA PHE A 124 7.10 -8.31 -5.87
C PHE A 124 6.17 -8.32 -7.09
N LEU A 125 6.61 -7.75 -8.22
CA LEU A 125 5.85 -7.77 -9.47
C LEU A 125 5.49 -9.22 -9.86
N ASP A 126 4.23 -9.49 -10.18
CA ASP A 126 3.72 -10.80 -10.59
C ASP A 126 3.98 -11.95 -9.57
N CYS A 127 4.09 -11.64 -8.28
CA CYS A 127 4.04 -12.63 -7.20
C CYS A 127 2.61 -13.13 -6.98
N SER A 128 2.06 -13.82 -7.98
CA SER A 128 0.63 -14.14 -8.08
C SER A 128 0.08 -15.03 -6.96
N SER A 129 0.91 -15.80 -6.25
CA SER A 129 0.50 -16.59 -5.08
C SER A 129 0.55 -15.84 -3.74
N LEU A 130 1.08 -14.61 -3.71
CA LEU A 130 1.25 -13.85 -2.47
C LEU A 130 -0.12 -13.44 -1.93
N GLY A 131 -0.57 -14.11 -0.88
CA GLY A 131 -1.95 -13.97 -0.37
C GLY A 131 -2.14 -12.85 0.63
N HIS A 132 -1.11 -12.56 1.43
CA HIS A 132 -1.17 -11.57 2.50
C HIS A 132 0.17 -10.90 2.69
N VAL A 133 0.16 -9.61 3.03
CA VAL A 133 1.34 -8.87 3.48
C VAL A 133 1.04 -8.14 4.79
N ASN A 134 1.98 -8.21 5.72
CA ASN A 134 1.92 -7.51 7.01
C ASN A 134 3.22 -6.75 7.24
N LEU A 135 3.24 -5.47 6.91
CA LEU A 135 4.42 -4.62 6.81
C LEU A 135 4.30 -3.43 7.78
N PRO A 136 4.37 -3.66 9.10
CA PRO A 136 4.06 -2.64 10.10
C PRO A 136 5.09 -1.50 10.22
N SER A 137 6.28 -1.66 9.62
CA SER A 137 7.33 -0.63 9.61
C SER A 137 7.61 -0.07 8.22
N VAL A 138 6.84 -0.45 7.19
CA VAL A 138 7.07 0.02 5.83
C VAL A 138 6.82 1.53 5.75
N ARG A 139 7.79 2.24 5.19
CA ARG A 139 7.73 3.68 4.94
C ARG A 139 7.42 4.00 3.49
N VAL A 140 7.97 3.22 2.56
CA VAL A 140 7.81 3.46 1.13
C VAL A 140 7.54 2.15 0.40
N ILE A 141 6.48 2.15 -0.40
CA ILE A 141 6.25 1.16 -1.45
C ILE A 141 6.45 1.86 -2.78
N GLU A 142 7.58 1.59 -3.42
CA GLU A 142 7.93 2.19 -4.70
C GLU A 142 7.07 1.65 -5.85
N ALA A 143 7.19 2.31 -7.01
CA ALA A 143 6.40 2.04 -8.20
C ALA A 143 6.23 0.55 -8.50
N SER A 144 4.97 0.12 -8.65
CA SER A 144 4.60 -1.27 -8.96
C SER A 144 5.12 -2.33 -7.95
N GLY A 145 5.45 -1.95 -6.71
CA GLY A 145 6.06 -2.83 -5.71
C GLY A 145 5.36 -4.19 -5.51
N PHE A 146 4.02 -4.22 -5.56
CA PHE A 146 3.17 -5.42 -5.48
C PHE A 146 2.26 -5.61 -6.70
N ALA A 147 2.56 -4.95 -7.84
CA ALA A 147 1.72 -5.08 -9.03
C ALA A 147 1.59 -6.55 -9.48
N GLY A 148 0.40 -6.97 -9.89
CA GLY A 148 0.15 -8.34 -10.33
C GLY A 148 0.08 -9.40 -9.22
N CYS A 149 0.08 -9.01 -7.93
CA CYS A 149 -0.18 -9.93 -6.81
C CYS A 149 -1.67 -10.31 -6.75
N THR A 150 -2.13 -11.08 -7.74
CA THR A 150 -3.57 -11.34 -7.98
C THR A 150 -4.26 -12.13 -6.88
N ASN A 151 -3.56 -12.93 -6.06
CA ASN A 151 -4.15 -13.62 -4.90
C ASN A 151 -4.07 -12.81 -3.59
N MET A 152 -3.46 -11.62 -3.58
CA MET A 152 -3.34 -10.83 -2.35
C MET A 152 -4.73 -10.44 -1.88
N MET A 153 -5.17 -10.90 -0.71
CA MET A 153 -6.48 -10.59 -0.13
C MET A 153 -6.44 -9.49 0.91
N CYS A 154 -5.30 -9.38 1.61
CA CYS A 154 -5.13 -8.44 2.73
C CYS A 154 -3.72 -7.85 2.70
N ALA A 155 -3.64 -6.52 2.79
CA ALA A 155 -2.39 -5.80 2.99
C ALA A 155 -2.51 -4.95 4.26
N ILE A 156 -1.63 -5.20 5.23
CA ILE A 156 -1.52 -4.39 6.46
C ILE A 156 -0.22 -3.61 6.35
N LEU A 157 -0.32 -2.29 6.32
CA LEU A 157 0.80 -1.35 6.24
C LEU A 157 0.91 -0.58 7.56
N GLY A 158 2.13 -0.22 7.91
CA GLY A 158 2.48 0.40 9.18
C GLY A 158 2.00 1.83 9.40
N ARG A 159 2.29 2.34 10.61
CA ARG A 159 2.05 3.73 11.05
C ARG A 159 3.01 4.78 10.50
N HIS A 160 4.02 4.33 9.79
CA HIS A 160 5.08 5.17 9.23
C HIS A 160 5.08 5.15 7.71
N ILE A 161 4.02 4.64 7.07
CA ILE A 161 3.90 4.69 5.62
C ILE A 161 3.83 6.15 5.19
N GLU A 162 4.77 6.55 4.34
CA GLU A 162 4.93 7.92 3.84
C GLU A 162 4.49 8.01 2.39
N ALA A 163 4.77 6.96 1.61
CA ALA A 163 4.46 6.94 0.18
C ALA A 163 4.05 5.55 -0.32
N ILE A 164 2.96 5.55 -1.09
CA ILE A 164 2.56 4.44 -1.97
C ILE A 164 2.58 4.97 -3.40
N GLU A 165 3.60 4.57 -4.15
CA GLU A 165 3.88 5.12 -5.47
C GLU A 165 3.01 4.49 -6.58
N ILE A 166 3.25 4.96 -7.82
CA ILE A 166 2.44 4.67 -8.99
C ILE A 166 2.27 3.16 -9.19
N SER A 167 1.02 2.73 -9.39
CA SER A 167 0.68 1.33 -9.62
C SER A 167 1.16 0.35 -8.54
N ALA A 168 1.47 0.79 -7.32
CA ALA A 168 2.05 -0.07 -6.26
C ALA A 168 1.31 -1.39 -6.05
N PHE A 169 -0.03 -1.38 -6.12
CA PHE A 169 -0.92 -2.54 -6.04
C PHE A 169 -1.72 -2.76 -7.32
N TYR A 170 -1.24 -2.30 -8.48
CA TYR A 170 -1.91 -2.46 -9.76
C TYR A 170 -2.24 -3.93 -10.03
N TYR A 171 -3.47 -4.20 -10.48
CA TYR A 171 -3.94 -5.54 -10.82
C TYR A 171 -3.91 -6.56 -9.66
N CYS A 172 -3.94 -6.09 -8.40
CA CYS A 172 -4.20 -6.95 -7.22
C CYS A 172 -5.70 -7.29 -7.14
N THR A 173 -6.19 -8.11 -8.06
CA THR A 173 -7.61 -8.33 -8.29
C THR A 173 -8.38 -8.96 -7.13
N SER A 174 -7.69 -9.69 -6.23
CA SER A 174 -8.30 -10.28 -5.02
C SER A 174 -8.15 -9.42 -3.77
N LEU A 175 -7.50 -8.25 -3.84
CA LEU A 175 -7.25 -7.41 -2.66
C LEU A 175 -8.58 -6.93 -2.12
N ARG A 176 -8.95 -7.38 -0.91
CA ARG A 176 -10.23 -7.06 -0.26
C ARG A 176 -10.09 -6.07 0.85
N ARG A 177 -9.03 -6.23 1.65
CA ARG A 177 -8.76 -5.42 2.83
C ARG A 177 -7.39 -4.78 2.72
N LEU A 178 -7.37 -3.46 2.85
CA LEU A 178 -6.15 -2.70 3.04
C LEU A 178 -6.25 -2.03 4.40
N ARG A 179 -5.25 -2.20 5.26
CA ARG A 179 -5.18 -1.52 6.56
C ARG A 179 -3.92 -0.70 6.60
N PHE A 180 -4.02 0.54 7.05
CA PHE A 180 -2.85 1.35 7.36
C PHE A 180 -3.14 2.35 8.47
N GLU A 181 -2.09 2.80 9.13
CA GLU A 181 -2.17 3.80 10.18
C GLU A 181 -1.63 5.12 9.63
N LEU A 182 -2.40 6.20 9.81
CA LEU A 182 -1.96 7.54 9.39
C LEU A 182 -0.91 8.04 10.38
N GLY A 183 0.29 8.32 9.88
CA GLY A 183 1.28 9.06 10.63
C GLY A 183 0.98 10.56 10.65
N ASP A 184 1.68 11.29 11.52
CA ASP A 184 1.50 12.74 11.73
C ASP A 184 1.73 13.58 10.45
N ASN A 185 2.47 13.04 9.47
CA ASN A 185 2.83 13.73 8.23
C ASN A 185 1.94 13.38 7.03
N GLY A 186 0.85 12.63 7.23
CA GLY A 186 0.02 12.14 6.13
C GLY A 186 0.71 11.06 5.27
N ILE A 187 0.03 10.65 4.20
CA ILE A 187 0.50 9.62 3.25
C ILE A 187 0.34 10.17 1.85
N SER A 188 1.37 10.07 1.01
CA SER A 188 1.25 10.36 -0.42
C SER A 188 0.84 9.11 -1.21
N PHE A 189 -0.29 9.17 -1.92
CA PHE A 189 -0.67 8.16 -2.91
C PHE A 189 -0.44 8.71 -4.31
N ALA A 190 0.34 8.01 -5.13
CA ALA A 190 0.45 8.34 -6.55
C ALA A 190 -0.76 7.81 -7.34
N SER A 191 -0.97 8.37 -8.53
CA SER A 191 -2.02 7.95 -9.47
C SER A 191 -2.03 6.44 -9.68
N ASP A 192 -3.23 5.85 -9.71
CA ASP A 192 -3.47 4.45 -10.07
C ASP A 192 -2.79 3.42 -9.15
N ALA A 193 -2.37 3.81 -7.93
CA ALA A 193 -1.73 2.92 -6.96
C ALA A 193 -2.54 1.63 -6.69
N PHE A 194 -3.87 1.69 -6.81
CA PHE A 194 -4.79 0.56 -6.62
C PHE A 194 -5.65 0.28 -7.85
N ASP A 195 -5.23 0.71 -9.03
CA ASP A 195 -6.01 0.44 -10.24
C ASP A 195 -6.14 -1.08 -10.49
N CYS A 196 -7.29 -1.48 -11.04
CA CYS A 196 -7.68 -2.88 -11.22
C CYS A 196 -7.76 -3.73 -9.91
N CYS A 197 -7.79 -3.13 -8.72
CA CYS A 197 -8.13 -3.82 -7.46
C CYS A 197 -9.65 -4.06 -7.32
N ARG A 198 -10.20 -4.93 -8.17
CA ARG A 198 -11.66 -5.10 -8.36
C ARG A 198 -12.42 -5.59 -7.12
N GLN A 199 -11.75 -6.25 -6.18
CA GLN A 199 -12.37 -6.77 -4.94
C GLN A 199 -12.12 -5.88 -3.72
N LEU A 200 -11.48 -4.71 -3.86
CA LEU A 200 -11.14 -3.86 -2.72
C LEU A 200 -12.44 -3.36 -2.10
N THR A 201 -12.70 -3.82 -0.87
CA THR A 201 -13.99 -3.64 -0.20
C THR A 201 -13.92 -2.97 1.15
N SER A 202 -12.77 -3.02 1.82
CA SER A 202 -12.51 -2.30 3.06
C SER A 202 -11.13 -1.67 3.01
N ILE A 203 -11.07 -0.38 3.34
CA ILE A 203 -9.84 0.30 3.74
C ILE A 203 -10.01 0.68 5.21
N GLU A 204 -9.20 0.06 6.07
CA GLU A 204 -9.21 0.27 7.51
C GLU A 204 -8.10 1.26 7.86
N LEU A 205 -8.52 2.49 8.14
CA LEU A 205 -7.67 3.48 8.79
C LEU A 205 -7.67 3.18 10.28
N VAL A 206 -6.50 2.98 10.87
CA VAL A 206 -6.34 2.77 12.31
C VAL A 206 -5.43 3.86 12.88
N GLY A 207 -5.56 4.18 14.17
CA GLY A 207 -4.79 5.24 14.83
C GLY A 207 -5.61 6.48 15.19
N ASN A 208 -4.94 7.54 15.63
CA ASN A 208 -5.58 8.78 16.10
C ASN A 208 -6.08 9.65 14.94
N ILE A 209 -6.98 9.11 14.11
CA ILE A 209 -7.55 9.79 12.95
C ILE A 209 -8.11 11.16 13.34
N HIS A 210 -8.74 11.28 14.52
CA HIS A 210 -9.21 12.57 15.04
C HIS A 210 -8.08 13.58 15.25
N GLN A 211 -6.95 13.17 15.82
CA GLN A 211 -5.80 14.08 15.95
C GLN A 211 -5.19 14.42 14.60
N SER A 212 -5.16 13.48 13.65
CA SER A 212 -4.70 13.74 12.28
C SER A 212 -5.63 14.71 11.54
N ILE A 213 -6.95 14.55 11.65
CA ILE A 213 -7.94 15.46 11.07
C ILE A 213 -7.84 16.84 11.71
N SER A 214 -7.73 16.93 13.04
CA SER A 214 -7.53 18.19 13.76
C SER A 214 -6.18 18.84 13.44
N SER A 215 -5.09 18.08 13.31
CA SER A 215 -3.77 18.61 12.94
C SER A 215 -3.72 19.09 11.49
N LEU A 216 -4.58 18.55 10.64
CA LEU A 216 -4.76 19.00 9.26
C LEU A 216 -5.71 20.21 9.15
N GLY A 217 -6.31 20.66 10.25
CA GLY A 217 -7.23 21.80 10.28
C GLY A 217 -8.50 21.58 9.47
N LEU A 218 -8.93 20.32 9.25
CA LEU A 218 -10.08 20.03 8.37
C LEU A 218 -11.42 20.50 8.95
N GLU A 219 -11.57 20.49 10.29
CA GLU A 219 -12.75 21.02 10.97
C GLU A 219 -12.79 22.56 10.86
N GLU A 220 -11.67 23.24 11.11
CA GLU A 220 -11.54 24.69 10.93
C GLU A 220 -11.74 25.10 9.46
N TRP A 221 -11.22 24.31 8.51
CA TRP A 221 -11.46 24.51 7.08
C TRP A 221 -12.93 24.37 6.71
N GLN A 222 -13.60 23.34 7.22
CA GLN A 222 -15.02 23.12 6.97
C GLN A 222 -15.86 24.31 7.48
N ASP A 223 -15.57 24.78 8.70
CA ASP A 223 -16.23 25.94 9.27
C ASP A 223 -15.95 27.23 8.49
N ASP A 224 -14.69 27.45 8.11
CA ASP A 224 -14.28 28.58 7.27
C ASP A 224 -14.95 28.59 5.89
N MET A 225 -15.08 27.42 5.27
CA MET A 225 -15.73 27.27 3.97
C MET A 225 -17.24 27.45 4.06
N ASN A 226 -17.88 26.92 5.11
CA ASN A 226 -19.30 27.15 5.36
C ASN A 226 -19.59 28.64 5.58
N GLN A 227 -18.76 29.34 6.35
CA GLN A 227 -18.88 30.79 6.53
C GLN A 227 -18.72 31.56 5.21
N GLU A 228 -17.79 31.15 4.35
CA GLU A 228 -17.56 31.81 3.06
C GLU A 228 -18.69 31.53 2.05
N ILE A 229 -19.29 30.33 2.10
CA ILE A 229 -20.49 29.97 1.34
C ILE A 229 -21.70 30.79 1.84
N ASP A 230 -21.88 30.93 3.15
CA ASP A 230 -22.95 31.74 3.72
C ASP A 230 -22.78 33.21 3.35
N ARG A 231 -21.54 33.74 3.42
CA ARG A 231 -21.22 35.11 3.00
C ARG A 231 -21.63 35.37 1.56
N ILE A 232 -21.22 34.51 0.62
CA ILE A 232 -21.50 34.73 -0.81
C ILE A 232 -23.00 34.56 -1.13
N ASN A 233 -23.67 33.59 -0.48
CA ASN A 233 -25.12 33.38 -0.63
C ASN A 233 -25.94 34.54 -0.09
N HIS A 234 -25.46 35.23 0.95
CA HIS A 234 -26.11 36.43 1.48
C HIS A 234 -25.80 37.69 0.65
N LEU A 235 -24.61 37.77 0.04
CA LEU A 235 -24.16 38.95 -0.69
C LEU A 235 -24.72 39.02 -2.11
N LEU A 236 -24.67 37.91 -2.87
CA LEU A 236 -25.05 37.89 -4.30
C LEU A 236 -26.49 38.36 -4.59
N PRO A 237 -27.52 38.05 -3.77
CA PRO A 237 -28.88 38.56 -3.99
C PRO A 237 -29.02 40.07 -3.78
N ASN A 238 -28.09 40.70 -3.06
CA ASN A 238 -28.21 42.08 -2.55
C ASN A 238 -27.34 43.10 -3.29
N ILE A 239 -26.62 42.69 -4.35
CA ILE A 239 -25.71 43.56 -5.11
C ILE A 239 -26.14 43.71 -6.57
N HIS A 240 -25.72 44.81 -7.20
CA HIS A 240 -25.98 45.06 -8.62
C HIS A 240 -25.24 44.07 -9.52
N ASP A 241 -25.84 43.69 -10.65
CA ASP A 241 -25.25 42.71 -11.59
C ASP A 241 -23.84 43.06 -12.06
N SER A 242 -23.52 44.36 -12.17
CA SER A 242 -22.19 44.83 -12.56
C SER A 242 -21.10 44.54 -11.51
N GLN A 243 -21.47 44.22 -10.27
CA GLN A 243 -20.55 43.92 -9.16
C GLN A 243 -20.44 42.42 -8.89
N LYS A 244 -21.42 41.60 -9.32
CA LYS A 244 -21.46 40.14 -9.11
C LYS A 244 -20.22 39.44 -9.66
N THR A 245 -19.77 39.83 -10.85
CA THR A 245 -18.58 39.23 -11.47
C THR A 245 -17.31 39.45 -10.64
N THR A 246 -17.15 40.64 -10.05
CA THR A 246 -16.00 40.96 -9.20
C THR A 246 -16.06 40.20 -7.88
N GLU A 247 -17.23 40.12 -7.24
CA GLU A 247 -17.42 39.39 -5.98
C GLU A 247 -17.22 37.88 -6.15
N LEU A 248 -17.68 37.30 -7.27
CA LEU A 248 -17.44 35.90 -7.59
C LEU A 248 -15.95 35.61 -7.83
N SER A 249 -15.22 36.52 -8.51
CA SER A 249 -13.77 36.37 -8.70
C SER A 249 -13.03 36.38 -7.36
N GLN A 250 -13.37 37.33 -6.47
CA GLN A 250 -12.77 37.40 -5.14
C GLN A 250 -13.09 36.19 -4.28
N TRP A 251 -14.32 35.68 -4.36
CA TRP A 251 -14.70 34.44 -3.69
C TRP A 251 -13.85 33.26 -4.17
N VAL A 252 -13.63 33.12 -5.49
CA VAL A 252 -12.75 32.08 -6.04
C VAL A 252 -11.31 32.22 -5.51
N ASP A 253 -10.77 33.43 -5.46
CA ASP A 253 -9.41 33.68 -4.93
C ASP A 253 -9.30 33.31 -3.44
N ILE A 254 -10.33 33.63 -2.63
CA ILE A 254 -10.41 33.27 -1.20
C ILE A 254 -10.46 31.75 -1.03
N VAL A 255 -11.29 31.06 -1.81
CA VAL A 255 -11.39 29.60 -1.77
C VAL A 255 -10.07 28.95 -2.17
N GLN A 256 -9.40 29.45 -3.22
CA GLN A 256 -8.08 28.96 -3.63
C GLN A 256 -7.02 29.17 -2.54
N SER A 257 -6.97 30.36 -1.94
CA SER A 257 -6.03 30.66 -0.86
C SER A 257 -6.26 29.78 0.37
N LYS A 258 -7.52 29.49 0.73
CA LYS A 258 -7.84 28.57 1.83
C LYS A 258 -7.42 27.14 1.48
N ILE A 259 -7.63 26.66 0.25
CA ILE A 259 -7.17 25.34 -0.19
C ILE A 259 -5.63 25.21 -0.05
N GLU A 260 -4.87 26.25 -0.37
CA GLU A 260 -3.42 26.29 -0.18
C GLU A 260 -3.01 26.37 1.30
N CYS A 261 -3.70 27.20 2.09
CA CYS A 261 -3.40 27.42 3.52
C CYS A 261 -3.52 26.13 4.35
N TYR A 262 -4.58 25.36 4.12
CA TYR A 262 -4.81 24.07 4.79
C TYR A 262 -4.08 22.90 4.12
N LYS A 263 -3.20 23.18 3.13
CA LYS A 263 -2.45 22.16 2.37
C LYS A 263 -3.33 21.04 1.82
N LEU A 264 -4.57 21.35 1.45
CA LEU A 264 -5.54 20.35 1.00
C LEU A 264 -5.12 19.70 -0.32
N MET A 265 -4.33 20.41 -1.14
CA MET A 265 -3.74 19.84 -2.36
C MET A 265 -2.67 18.78 -2.08
N GLU A 266 -2.01 18.82 -0.92
CA GLU A 266 -1.02 17.81 -0.50
C GLU A 266 -1.69 16.64 0.25
N ASN A 267 -2.90 16.86 0.81
CA ASN A 267 -3.65 15.89 1.62
C ASN A 267 -4.85 15.25 0.89
N THR A 268 -4.85 15.29 -0.44
CA THR A 268 -5.84 14.68 -1.34
C THR A 268 -6.13 13.22 -1.03
N SER A 269 -5.13 12.51 -0.52
CA SER A 269 -5.16 11.14 -0.02
C SER A 269 -6.34 10.84 0.92
N LEU A 270 -6.57 11.68 1.94
CA LEU A 270 -7.66 11.49 2.91
C LEU A 270 -9.03 11.75 2.27
N LEU A 271 -9.08 12.72 1.37
CA LEU A 271 -10.26 13.12 0.63
C LEU A 271 -10.68 12.02 -0.38
N GLU A 272 -9.69 11.43 -1.06
CA GLU A 272 -9.87 10.28 -1.96
C GLU A 272 -10.30 9.02 -1.21
N LEU A 273 -9.75 8.77 -0.01
CA LEU A 273 -10.16 7.68 0.86
C LEU A 273 -11.58 7.87 1.42
N ALA A 274 -11.94 9.10 1.79
CA ALA A 274 -13.27 9.46 2.24
C ALA A 274 -14.31 9.27 1.11
N LEU A 275 -14.00 9.71 -0.11
CA LEU A 275 -14.82 9.45 -1.30
C LEU A 275 -14.92 7.97 -1.66
N TRP A 276 -13.83 7.21 -1.52
CA TRP A 276 -13.85 5.78 -1.76
C TRP A 276 -14.80 5.05 -0.80
N LYS A 277 -14.88 5.50 0.46
CA LYS A 277 -15.81 4.97 1.48
C LYS A 277 -17.27 5.38 1.23
N ALA A 278 -17.49 6.52 0.56
CA ALA A 278 -18.82 6.99 0.17
C ALA A 278 -19.41 6.08 -0.93
N THR A 279 -20.27 5.15 -0.52
CA THR A 279 -21.06 4.33 -1.44
C THR A 279 -22.19 5.18 -1.99
N LYS A 280 -22.18 5.47 -3.29
CA LYS A 280 -23.33 6.14 -3.93
C LYS A 280 -24.45 5.12 -4.12
N LEU A 281 -25.61 5.39 -3.54
CA LEU A 281 -26.86 4.66 -3.77
C LEU A 281 -27.37 5.07 -5.16
N VAL A 282 -27.25 4.18 -6.15
CA VAL A 282 -27.78 4.44 -7.49
C VAL A 282 -29.20 3.90 -7.53
N MET A 283 -30.18 4.79 -7.61
CA MET A 283 -31.59 4.45 -7.78
C MET A 283 -31.83 4.06 -9.25
N GLY A 284 -31.78 2.76 -9.55
CA GLY A 284 -32.21 2.22 -10.84
C GLY A 284 -33.65 1.71 -10.80
N GLU A 285 -34.35 1.78 -11.94
CA GLU A 285 -35.67 1.18 -12.17
C GLU A 285 -35.57 -0.36 -12.08
N GLY A 286 -35.52 -0.89 -10.86
CA GLY A 286 -35.31 -2.33 -10.61
C GLY A 286 -34.86 -2.69 -9.20
N GLY A 287 -34.65 -1.70 -8.32
CA GLY A 287 -34.20 -1.90 -6.94
C GLY A 287 -32.83 -1.27 -6.70
N SER A 288 -32.54 -0.94 -5.44
CA SER A 288 -31.30 -0.30 -5.00
C SER A 288 -30.09 -1.21 -5.27
N VAL A 289 -29.30 -0.89 -6.29
CA VAL A 289 -28.02 -1.56 -6.57
C VAL A 289 -26.89 -0.65 -6.08
N TRP A 290 -26.11 -1.16 -5.14
CA TRP A 290 -24.89 -0.50 -4.66
C TRP A 290 -23.80 -0.65 -5.72
N GLU A 291 -23.74 0.26 -6.68
CA GLU A 291 -22.69 0.26 -7.70
C GLU A 291 -21.52 1.14 -7.24
N ARG A 292 -20.42 0.50 -6.82
CA ARG A 292 -19.20 1.23 -6.50
C ARG A 292 -18.58 1.73 -7.79
N GLN A 293 -18.61 3.04 -8.02
CA GLN A 293 -17.73 3.61 -9.03
C GLN A 293 -16.29 3.24 -8.68
N THR A 294 -15.54 2.80 -9.70
CA THR A 294 -14.11 2.52 -9.59
C THR A 294 -13.40 3.82 -9.21
N CYS A 295 -13.31 4.12 -7.92
CA CYS A 295 -12.61 5.30 -7.44
C CYS A 295 -11.15 5.12 -7.82
N ARG A 296 -10.69 5.88 -8.83
CA ARG A 296 -9.27 5.98 -9.15
C ARG A 296 -8.63 6.78 -8.03
N MET A 297 -8.03 6.10 -7.04
CA MET A 297 -7.21 6.78 -6.04
C MET A 297 -5.97 7.36 -6.76
N GLY A 298 -5.68 8.63 -6.50
CA GLY A 298 -4.62 9.44 -7.10
C GLY A 298 -5.02 10.23 -8.36
N CYS A 299 -6.29 10.63 -8.50
CA CYS A 299 -6.74 11.50 -9.61
C CYS A 299 -6.57 13.01 -9.34
N GLY A 300 -6.12 13.37 -8.13
CA GLY A 300 -5.75 14.75 -7.77
C GLY A 300 -6.94 15.60 -7.34
N ALA A 301 -6.67 16.65 -6.54
CA ALA A 301 -7.66 17.48 -5.84
C ALA A 301 -8.80 17.98 -6.73
N ALA A 302 -8.51 18.31 -7.99
CA ALA A 302 -9.46 18.87 -8.94
C ALA A 302 -10.63 17.95 -9.31
N VAL A 303 -10.45 16.63 -9.22
CA VAL A 303 -11.49 15.62 -9.53
C VAL A 303 -12.28 15.23 -8.27
N VAL A 304 -11.64 15.36 -7.11
CA VAL A 304 -12.11 14.85 -5.82
C VAL A 304 -13.02 15.87 -5.14
N ILE A 305 -12.64 17.15 -5.14
CA ILE A 305 -13.36 18.24 -4.45
C ILE A 305 -14.86 18.33 -4.83
N PRO A 306 -15.27 18.29 -6.13
CA PRO A 306 -16.69 18.39 -6.49
C PRO A 306 -17.55 17.24 -5.96
N ASN A 307 -16.98 16.04 -5.88
CA ASN A 307 -17.69 14.84 -5.42
C ASN A 307 -17.81 14.79 -3.89
N VAL A 308 -16.85 15.38 -3.16
CA VAL A 308 -16.88 15.44 -1.69
C VAL A 308 -17.92 16.41 -1.22
N LEU A 309 -17.98 17.59 -1.85
CA LEU A 309 -18.96 18.61 -1.54
C LEU A 309 -20.38 18.09 -1.77
N ALA A 310 -20.59 17.25 -2.79
CA ALA A 310 -21.88 16.60 -3.01
C ALA A 310 -22.24 15.55 -1.94
N PHE A 311 -21.26 14.85 -1.37
CA PHE A 311 -21.45 13.82 -0.35
C PHE A 311 -21.66 14.40 1.06
N ILE A 312 -20.88 15.42 1.46
CA ILE A 312 -21.07 16.13 2.74
C ILE A 312 -22.45 16.81 2.78
N ASN A 313 -22.92 17.29 1.64
CA ASN A 313 -24.22 17.95 1.52
C ASN A 313 -25.42 16.99 1.38
N SER A 314 -25.20 15.67 1.24
CA SER A 314 -26.28 14.69 1.26
C SER A 314 -26.58 14.29 2.71
N THR A 315 -27.71 14.76 3.22
CA THR A 315 -28.16 14.70 4.63
C THR A 315 -28.70 13.33 5.08
N ASP A 316 -28.22 12.22 4.53
CA ASP A 316 -28.65 10.89 4.94
C ASP A 316 -27.53 10.15 5.70
N LEU A 317 -27.49 10.39 7.01
CA LEU A 317 -26.87 9.53 8.04
C LEU A 317 -27.96 8.72 8.76
#